data_AF-A0AAV6VQM6-F1
#
_entry.id   AF-A0AAV6VQM6-F1
#
_cell.length_a   1.000
_cell.length_b   1.000
_cell.length_c   1.000
_cell.angle_alpha   90.00
_cell.angle_beta   90.00
_cell.angle_gamma   90.00
#
_symmetry.space_group_name_H-M   'P 1'
#
loop_
_entity.id
_entity.type
_entity.pdbx_description
1 polymer ?
#
loop_
_entity_poly.entity_id
_entity_poly.type
_entity_poly.pdbx_seq_one_letter_code
_entity_poly.pdbx_strand_id
1 'polypeptide(L)'
;MDYPNVYPEFAFHKQQKKIVNQHLPPKRYNETRKNPFRKYCIRLCKESLITGFPALASDRIGPCRRAMKALVLVVCVCGFLYQTSEFLGLYLEYPTTLNMLVEHPDSVSVPAIGLCNSNR
;
A
#
# COMPACT_ATOMS: atom_id res chain seq x y z
N MET A 1 30.80 -32.01 -50.48
CA MET A 1 30.24 -32.15 -49.13
C MET A 1 31.23 -31.48 -48.20
N ASP A 2 30.93 -30.28 -47.73
CA ASP A 2 31.78 -29.54 -46.81
C ASP A 2 30.87 -28.82 -45.82
N TYR A 3 30.98 -29.17 -44.55
CA TYR A 3 30.37 -28.49 -43.40
C TYR A 3 31.45 -28.44 -42.33
N PRO A 4 32.02 -27.27 -42.01
CA PRO A 4 32.94 -27.15 -40.89
C PRO A 4 32.17 -27.02 -39.58
N ASN A 5 32.46 -27.98 -38.70
CA ASN A 5 32.06 -28.07 -37.31
C ASN A 5 32.83 -27.00 -36.50
N VAL A 6 32.11 -26.03 -35.94
CA VAL A 6 32.62 -25.11 -34.93
C VAL A 6 31.70 -25.22 -33.71
N TYR A 7 32.28 -25.13 -32.52
CA TYR A 7 31.67 -25.03 -31.18
C TYR A 7 31.58 -26.33 -30.34
N PRO A 8 32.53 -26.46 -29.38
CA PRO A 8 32.11 -26.75 -28.01
C PRO A 8 32.77 -25.89 -26.89
N GLU A 9 33.79 -25.06 -27.18
CA GLU A 9 34.62 -24.46 -26.12
C GLU A 9 33.95 -23.30 -25.33
N PHE A 10 33.12 -22.49 -25.99
CA PHE A 10 32.49 -21.31 -25.38
C PHE A 10 31.46 -21.64 -24.28
N ALA A 11 30.87 -22.84 -24.31
CA ALA A 11 29.85 -23.25 -23.34
C ALA A 11 30.44 -23.51 -21.95
N PHE A 12 31.67 -24.03 -21.88
CA PHE A 12 32.32 -24.41 -20.62
C PHE A 12 32.76 -23.20 -19.80
N HIS A 13 33.30 -22.17 -20.46
CA HIS A 13 33.67 -20.90 -19.82
C HIS A 13 32.47 -20.17 -19.19
N LYS A 14 31.28 -20.33 -19.75
CA LYS A 14 30.05 -19.70 -19.24
C LYS A 14 29.57 -20.37 -17.96
N GLN A 15 29.72 -21.70 -17.85
CA GLN A 15 29.36 -22.44 -16.65
C GLN A 15 30.34 -22.19 -15.50
N GLN A 16 31.65 -22.15 -15.77
CA GLN A 16 32.65 -21.86 -14.73
C GLN A 16 32.46 -20.48 -14.09
N LYS A 17 32.14 -19.46 -14.91
CA LYS A 17 31.81 -18.12 -14.40
C LYS A 17 30.58 -18.13 -13.48
N LYS A 18 29.63 -19.06 -13.65
CA LYS A 18 28.42 -19.13 -12.83
C LYS A 18 28.70 -19.75 -11.45
N ILE A 19 29.56 -20.76 -11.38
CA ILE A 19 29.91 -21.48 -10.14
C ILE A 19 30.82 -20.60 -9.24
N VAL A 20 31.79 -19.89 -9.83
CA VAL A 20 32.69 -18.98 -9.11
C VAL A 20 31.94 -17.79 -8.49
N ASN A 21 30.89 -17.29 -9.15
CA ASN A 21 30.08 -16.19 -8.61
C ASN A 21 29.15 -16.62 -7.45
N GLN A 22 28.92 -17.92 -7.24
CA GLN A 22 28.06 -18.43 -6.18
C GLN A 22 28.78 -18.56 -4.84
N HIS A 23 30.11 -18.72 -4.84
CA HIS A 23 30.95 -18.83 -3.63
C HIS A 23 31.62 -17.51 -3.22
N LEU A 24 31.35 -16.41 -3.93
CA LEU A 24 31.90 -15.12 -3.53
C LEU A 24 31.12 -14.60 -2.30
N PRO A 25 31.79 -14.35 -1.15
CA PRO A 25 31.13 -13.68 -0.04
C PRO A 25 30.57 -12.34 -0.54
N PRO A 26 29.40 -11.88 -0.02
CA PRO A 26 28.80 -10.64 -0.48
C PRO A 26 29.85 -9.54 -0.43
N LYS A 27 30.11 -8.90 -1.58
CA LYS A 27 31.10 -7.82 -1.72
C LYS A 27 30.98 -6.89 -0.51
N ARG A 28 32.02 -6.87 0.33
CA ARG A 28 32.11 -5.95 1.48
C ARG A 28 31.86 -4.54 0.95
N TYR A 29 30.69 -4.01 1.29
CA TYR A 29 30.29 -2.67 0.93
C TYR A 29 31.22 -1.71 1.68
N ASN A 30 31.98 -0.90 0.94
CA ASN A 30 32.84 0.13 1.51
C ASN A 30 32.00 1.08 2.37
N GLU A 31 32.29 1.08 3.66
CA GLU A 31 31.66 1.86 4.72
C GLU A 31 32.07 3.34 4.62
N THR A 32 31.74 3.99 3.50
CA THR A 32 31.71 5.45 3.44
C THR A 32 30.56 5.90 4.33
N ARG A 33 30.87 6.73 5.35
CA ARG A 33 29.99 7.45 6.28
C ARG A 33 28.56 7.64 5.73
N LYS A 34 27.70 6.64 5.89
CA LYS A 34 26.28 6.70 5.52
C LYS A 34 25.47 6.69 6.81
N ASN A 35 24.69 7.75 7.02
CA ASN A 35 23.93 8.01 8.23
C ASN A 35 23.24 6.74 8.76
N PRO A 36 23.40 6.40 10.05
CA PRO A 36 22.87 5.16 10.62
C PRO A 36 21.35 5.04 10.44
N PHE A 37 20.65 6.19 10.50
CA PHE A 37 19.22 6.32 10.20
C PHE A 37 18.82 5.78 8.83
N ARG A 38 19.63 6.04 7.79
CA ARG A 38 19.31 5.59 6.44
C ARG A 38 19.40 4.07 6.31
N LYS A 39 20.33 3.43 7.02
CA LYS A 39 20.42 1.96 7.08
C LYS A 39 19.19 1.38 7.78
N TYR A 40 18.76 2.01 8.88
CA TYR A 40 17.57 1.62 9.63
C TYR A 40 16.28 1.74 8.80
N CYS A 41 16.04 2.88 8.14
CA CYS A 41 14.87 3.05 7.28
C CYS A 41 14.86 2.08 6.08
N ILE A 42 16.02 1.80 5.49
CA ILE A 42 16.10 0.80 4.40
C ILE A 42 15.79 -0.61 4.92
N ARG A 43 16.19 -0.94 6.16
CA ARG A 43 15.86 -2.21 6.80
C ARG A 43 14.36 -2.31 7.07
N LEU A 44 13.78 -1.28 7.68
CA LEU A 44 12.34 -1.20 7.92
C LEU A 44 11.53 -1.31 6.61
N CYS A 45 11.93 -0.60 5.55
CA CYS A 45 11.25 -0.70 4.25
C CYS A 45 11.37 -2.09 3.61
N LYS A 46 12.41 -2.87 3.91
CA LYS A 46 12.56 -4.25 3.42
C LYS A 46 11.77 -5.25 4.24
N GLU A 47 11.65 -5.01 5.54
CA GLU A 47 10.90 -5.85 6.49
C GLU A 47 9.42 -5.45 6.57
N SER A 48 9.00 -4.38 5.88
CA SER A 48 7.61 -3.93 5.82
C SER A 48 6.74 -4.86 4.98
N LEU A 49 5.60 -5.25 5.53
CA LEU A 49 4.53 -6.01 4.86
C LEU A 49 3.79 -5.20 3.79
N ILE A 50 3.96 -3.86 3.78
CA ILE A 50 3.40 -2.98 2.76
C ILE A 50 4.12 -3.27 1.44
N THR A 51 3.43 -3.98 0.55
CA THR A 51 3.90 -4.53 -0.73
C THR A 51 4.60 -3.54 -1.66
N GLY A 52 4.37 -2.23 -1.47
CA GLY A 52 5.03 -1.16 -2.24
C GLY A 52 6.50 -0.90 -1.88
N PHE A 53 6.88 -1.05 -0.60
CA PHE A 53 8.22 -0.67 -0.10
C PHE A 53 9.37 -1.63 -0.45
N PRO A 54 9.23 -2.96 -0.39
CA PRO A 54 10.31 -3.86 -0.78
C PRO A 54 10.60 -3.77 -2.29
N ALA A 55 9.58 -3.48 -3.12
CA ALA A 55 9.73 -3.21 -4.55
C ALA A 55 10.55 -1.93 -4.83
N LEU A 56 10.44 -0.90 -3.99
CA LEU A 56 11.25 0.32 -4.06
C LEU A 56 12.73 0.09 -3.69
N ALA A 57 13.00 -0.88 -2.81
CA ALA A 57 14.34 -1.20 -2.33
C ALA A 57 15.10 -2.17 -3.25
N SER A 58 14.39 -3.03 -3.99
CA SER A 58 14.98 -4.08 -4.83
C SER A 58 15.19 -3.66 -6.29
N ASP A 59 14.48 -2.63 -6.79
CA ASP A 59 14.56 -2.24 -8.20
C ASP A 59 15.84 -1.46 -8.56
N ARG A 60 16.60 -1.97 -9.53
CA ARG A 60 17.78 -1.32 -10.14
C ARG A 60 17.40 -0.31 -11.22
N ILE A 61 16.39 0.51 -10.95
CA ILE A 61 15.80 1.43 -11.92
C ILE A 61 16.33 2.85 -11.71
N GLY A 62 16.45 3.61 -12.81
CA GLY A 62 16.89 5.00 -12.80
C GLY A 62 16.11 5.91 -11.82
N PRO A 63 16.72 7.03 -11.39
CA PRO A 63 16.22 7.87 -10.30
C PRO A 63 14.82 8.42 -10.54
N CYS A 64 14.46 8.73 -11.79
CA CYS A 64 13.15 9.31 -12.14
C CYS A 64 11.98 8.37 -11.83
N ARG A 65 12.07 7.10 -12.24
CA ARG A 65 11.00 6.11 -12.03
C ARG A 65 10.89 5.68 -10.56
N ARG A 66 11.98 5.78 -9.78
CA ARG A 66 11.95 5.64 -8.31
C ARG A 66 11.19 6.80 -7.66
N ALA A 67 11.43 8.03 -8.10
CA ALA A 67 10.72 9.21 -7.60
C ALA A 67 9.22 9.13 -7.91
N MET A 68 8.84 8.68 -9.11
CA MET A 68 7.43 8.47 -9.48
C MET A 68 6.74 7.45 -8.56
N LYS A 69 7.37 6.29 -8.29
CA LYS A 69 6.81 5.29 -7.36
C LYS A 69 6.66 5.85 -5.95
N ALA A 70 7.61 6.63 -5.48
CA ALA A 70 7.53 7.30 -4.17
C ALA A 70 6.40 8.35 -4.14
N LEU A 71 6.25 9.14 -5.20
CA LEU A 71 5.18 10.12 -5.34
C LEU A 71 3.80 9.45 -5.28
N VAL A 72 3.61 8.38 -6.04
CA VAL A 72 2.36 7.62 -6.03
C VAL A 72 2.04 7.09 -4.63
N LEU A 73 3.05 6.58 -3.92
CA LEU A 73 2.87 6.11 -2.55
C LEU A 73 2.47 7.25 -1.61
N VAL A 74 3.12 8.41 -1.71
CA VAL A 74 2.77 9.60 -0.91
C VAL A 74 1.34 10.05 -1.21
N VAL A 75 0.95 10.15 -2.48
CA VAL A 75 -0.42 10.53 -2.87
C VAL A 75 -1.44 9.53 -2.32
N CYS A 76 -1.14 8.23 -2.39
CA CYS A 76 -2.01 7.19 -1.86
C CYS A 76 -2.17 7.29 -0.34
N VAL A 77 -1.08 7.55 0.39
CA VAL A 77 -1.12 7.74 1.85
C VAL A 77 -1.89 9.02 2.21
N CYS A 78 -1.66 10.12 1.50
CA CYS A 78 -2.40 11.36 1.72
C CYS A 78 -3.89 11.19 1.44
N GLY A 79 -4.27 10.54 0.34
CA GLY A 79 -5.66 10.26 0.00
C GLY A 79 -6.33 9.35 1.03
N PHE A 80 -5.63 8.32 1.49
CA PHE A 80 -6.09 7.43 2.54
C PHE A 80 -6.34 8.19 3.86
N LEU A 81 -5.41 9.03 4.27
CA LEU A 81 -5.55 9.84 5.49
C LEU A 81 -6.70 10.84 5.38
N TYR A 82 -6.86 11.48 4.23
CA TYR A 82 -7.96 12.41 3.98
C TYR A 82 -9.32 11.70 4.11
N GLN A 83 -9.49 10.58 3.39
CA GLN A 83 -10.74 9.82 3.43
C GLN A 83 -11.02 9.23 4.82
N THR A 84 -9.98 8.77 5.52
CA THR A 84 -10.11 8.27 6.89
C THR A 84 -10.52 9.39 7.85
N SER A 85 -10.01 10.61 7.67
CA SER A 85 -10.35 11.76 8.53
C SER A 85 -11.80 12.20 8.33
N GLU A 86 -12.28 12.26 7.09
CA GLU A 86 -13.70 12.53 6.79
C GLU A 86 -14.61 11.48 7.44
N PHE A 87 -14.26 10.19 7.29
CA PHE A 87 -15.02 9.12 7.90
C PHE A 87 -14.97 9.17 9.44
N LEU A 88 -13.83 9.56 10.02
CA LEU A 88 -13.71 9.75 11.46
C LEU A 88 -14.57 10.92 11.95
N GLY A 89 -14.68 12.00 11.17
CA GLY A 89 -15.59 13.11 11.44
C GLY A 89 -17.04 12.64 11.48
N LEU A 90 -17.48 11.92 10.45
CA LEU A 90 -18.82 11.31 10.41
C LEU A 90 -19.06 10.35 11.59
N TYR A 91 -18.05 9.58 11.98
CA TYR A 91 -18.15 8.67 13.12
C TYR A 91 -18.33 9.44 14.45
N LEU A 92 -17.61 10.54 14.64
CA LEU A 92 -17.69 11.36 15.85
C LEU A 92 -18.96 12.21 15.93
N GLU A 93 -19.53 12.59 14.79
CA GLU A 93 -20.77 13.36 14.72
C GLU A 93 -22.01 12.50 15.05
N TYR A 94 -21.87 11.17 15.06
CA TYR A 94 -22.96 10.21 15.28
C TYR A 94 -24.26 10.58 14.54
N PRO A 95 -24.23 10.86 13.22
CA PRO A 95 -25.43 11.24 12.51
C PRO A 95 -26.39 10.05 12.46
N THR A 96 -27.58 10.23 13.02
CA THR A 96 -28.63 9.21 12.99
C THR A 96 -29.44 9.32 11.71
N THR A 97 -29.52 8.25 10.93
CA THR A 97 -30.43 8.17 9.79
C THR A 97 -31.79 7.64 10.24
N LEU A 98 -32.81 8.50 10.22
CA LEU A 98 -34.19 8.08 10.50
C LEU A 98 -34.81 7.56 9.21
N ASN A 99 -35.10 6.26 9.18
CA ASN A 99 -35.91 5.67 8.12
C ASN A 99 -37.38 5.81 8.49
N MET A 100 -38.07 6.76 7.88
CA MET A 100 -39.52 6.91 8.04
C MET A 100 -40.23 5.93 7.12
N LEU A 101 -40.77 4.86 7.71
CA LEU A 101 -41.68 3.96 7.01
C LEU A 101 -43.11 4.40 7.32
N VAL A 102 -43.83 4.84 6.29
CA VAL A 102 -45.26 5.18 6.41
C VAL A 102 -46.06 3.91 6.13
N GLU A 103 -46.53 3.27 7.20
CA GLU A 103 -47.43 2.11 7.11
C GLU A 103 -48.88 2.58 7.22
N HIS A 104 -49.78 1.95 6.44
CA HIS A 104 -51.22 2.17 6.51
C HIS A 104 -51.88 0.90 7.10
N PRO A 105 -51.95 0.78 8.44
CA PRO A 105 -52.55 -0.39 9.07
C PRO A 105 -54.08 -0.37 8.91
N ASP A 106 -54.69 -1.57 8.83
CA ASP A 106 -56.15 -1.74 8.71
C ASP A 106 -56.94 -1.24 9.93
N SER A 107 -56.27 -1.01 11.05
CA SER A 107 -56.86 -0.41 12.25
C SER A 107 -55.83 0.46 12.97
N VAL A 108 -56.29 1.61 13.48
CA VAL A 108 -55.50 2.56 14.26
C VAL A 108 -56.16 2.80 15.61
N SER A 109 -55.37 2.80 16.68
CA SER A 109 -55.86 3.16 18.02
C SER A 109 -56.22 4.64 18.04
N VAL A 110 -57.44 4.97 18.48
CA VAL A 110 -57.88 6.35 18.63
C VAL A 110 -57.04 7.03 19.73
N PRO A 111 -56.38 8.17 19.46
CA PRO A 111 -55.61 8.88 20.48
C PRO A 111 -56.54 9.51 21.54
N ALA A 112 -55.99 9.80 22.72
CA ALA A 112 -56.72 10.52 23.74
C ALA A 112 -57.03 11.96 23.26
N ILE A 113 -58.32 12.30 23.20
CA ILE A 113 -58.77 13.64 22.83
C ILE A 113 -58.86 14.47 24.10
N GLY A 114 -57.93 15.42 24.26
CA GLY A 114 -57.99 16.42 25.32
C GLY A 114 -58.85 17.60 24.89
N LEU A 115 -59.99 17.81 25.54
CA LEU A 115 -60.83 19.00 25.36
C LEU A 115 -60.55 19.99 26.49
N CYS A 116 -60.21 21.22 26.15
CA CYS A 116 -60.08 22.32 27.12
C CYS A 116 -61.20 23.34 26.93
N ASN A 117 -61.65 23.92 28.05
CA ASN A 117 -62.53 25.08 28.01
C ASN A 117 -61.69 26.33 27.73
N SER A 118 -62.04 27.07 26.68
CA SER A 118 -61.38 28.33 26.33
C SER A 118 -61.85 29.50 27.21
N ASN A 119 -62.89 29.30 28.00
CA ASN A 119 -63.34 30.26 28.99
C ASN A 119 -62.75 29.95 30.37
N ARG A 120 -62.11 30.94 30.98
CA ARG A 120 -61.50 30.88 32.31
C ARG A 120 -62.52 31.17 33.40
#